data_AF-A0A3D2VLN9-F1
#
_entry.id   AF-A0A3D2VLN9-F1
#
_cell.length_a   1.000
_cell.length_b   1.000
_cell.length_c   1.000
_cell.angle_alpha   90.00
_cell.angle_beta   90.00
_cell.angle_gamma   90.00
#
_symmetry.space_group_name_H-M   'P 1'
#
loop_
_entity.id
_entity.type
_entity.pdbx_description
1 polymer ?
#
loop_
_entity_poly.entity_id
_entity_poly.type
_entity_poly.pdbx_seq_one_letter_code
_entity_poly.pdbx_strand_id
1 'polypeptide(L)'
;AHSVMYDEALVWAADKHRSHFRRAFAEEPRIPYLTHLLETSSLAWSAAAGWSAPQWSAAEVEEIAVAALLHDVLEDIDSGLDRDIEQLFGPRVLAIVQHCTDGAPGQPRNPETWELRKRDYLGRMRQADDAALVVSWADKVSNARAIVADLEAGRDVMSLFNAPTADHTVGFYRTLGELFHERFAGHPQGIGAVLLGLVDRMTICLRTQQAWAGYARTTLMVGSPFDVSVTADGSGEVTGEFPLERPAFILTAHNPLSGEELSGANDDRNSHLQHQLSAMGISWAPCDGAGTDPAHPWGPEAGFLLHDGVDEQQALWIGAQHGQLAIYRWDAQGLHIVECLGPRRTTLGYRVEPWQPASR
;
A
#
# COMPACT_ATOMS: atom_id res chain seq x y z
N ALA A 1 -33.37 -16.22 7.72
CA ALA A 1 -32.62 -17.38 8.25
C ALA A 1 -31.87 -17.98 7.07
N HIS A 2 -30.61 -18.39 7.24
CA HIS A 2 -29.91 -19.14 6.20
C HIS A 2 -30.45 -20.58 6.16
N SER A 3 -30.30 -21.24 5.01
CA SER A 3 -30.69 -22.63 4.84
C SER A 3 -29.54 -23.60 5.14
N VAL A 4 -29.87 -24.90 5.14
CA VAL A 4 -28.88 -25.99 5.26
C VAL A 4 -27.84 -25.95 4.12
N MET A 5 -28.20 -25.43 2.94
CA MET A 5 -27.27 -25.27 1.82
C MET A 5 -26.07 -24.40 2.20
N TYR A 6 -26.29 -23.32 2.95
CA TYR A 6 -25.20 -22.46 3.40
C TYR A 6 -24.27 -23.17 4.41
N ASP A 7 -24.85 -23.95 5.34
CA ASP A 7 -24.07 -24.75 6.30
C ASP A 7 -23.19 -25.77 5.57
N GLU A 8 -23.77 -26.48 4.60
CA GLU A 8 -23.06 -27.46 3.77
C GLU A 8 -21.94 -26.80 2.95
N ALA A 9 -22.21 -25.66 2.32
CA ALA A 9 -21.21 -24.91 1.56
C ALA A 9 -20.05 -24.43 2.44
N LEU A 10 -20.35 -23.95 3.65
CA LEU A 10 -19.34 -23.50 4.59
C LEU A 10 -18.41 -24.64 5.02
N VAL A 11 -18.98 -25.78 5.41
CA VAL A 11 -18.20 -26.96 5.82
C VAL A 11 -17.38 -27.49 4.65
N TRP A 12 -17.97 -27.52 3.46
CA TRP A 12 -17.29 -28.00 2.25
C TRP A 12 -16.12 -27.10 1.85
N ALA A 13 -16.32 -25.77 1.83
CA ALA A 13 -15.26 -24.80 1.56
C ALA A 13 -14.14 -24.89 2.59
N ALA A 14 -14.48 -25.02 3.88
CA ALA A 14 -13.51 -25.17 4.95
C ALA A 14 -12.68 -26.46 4.82
N ASP A 15 -13.29 -27.55 4.35
CA ASP A 15 -12.58 -28.81 4.13
C ASP A 15 -11.64 -28.74 2.92
N LYS A 16 -12.10 -28.19 1.79
CA LYS A 16 -11.25 -28.00 0.60
C LYS A 16 -10.04 -27.12 0.90
N HIS A 17 -10.24 -26.01 1.60
CA HIS A 17 -9.17 -25.06 1.95
C HIS A 17 -8.49 -25.35 3.30
N ARG A 18 -8.65 -26.55 3.88
CA ARG A 18 -8.18 -26.88 5.25
C ARG A 18 -6.68 -26.60 5.48
N SER A 19 -5.88 -26.77 4.44
CA SER A 19 -4.42 -26.55 4.47
C SER A 19 -3.98 -25.28 3.73
N HIS A 20 -4.92 -24.43 3.32
CA HIS A 20 -4.63 -23.17 2.62
C HIS A 20 -4.48 -22.04 3.63
N PHE A 21 -3.54 -21.14 3.34
CA PHE A 21 -3.24 -19.97 4.16
C PHE A 21 -3.20 -18.73 3.27
N ARG A 22 -3.51 -17.57 3.86
CA ARG A 22 -3.23 -16.28 3.22
C ARG A 22 -1.73 -16.18 2.93
N ARG A 23 -1.38 -15.47 1.84
CA ARG A 23 0.01 -15.14 1.53
C ARG A 23 0.59 -14.31 2.68
N ALA A 24 1.77 -14.69 3.15
CA ALA A 24 2.47 -14.03 4.24
C ALA A 24 3.98 -14.33 4.13
N PHE A 25 4.80 -13.50 4.77
CA PHE A 25 6.23 -13.76 4.93
C PHE A 25 6.47 -14.93 5.92
N ALA A 26 7.66 -15.54 5.87
CA ALA A 26 7.96 -16.75 6.64
C ALA A 26 7.94 -16.52 8.16
N GLU A 27 8.31 -15.31 8.57
CA GLU A 27 8.34 -14.82 9.95
C GLU A 27 6.97 -14.40 10.51
N GLU A 28 5.95 -14.30 9.66
CA GLU A 28 4.61 -13.85 10.05
C GLU A 28 3.67 -15.02 10.43
N PRO A 29 2.70 -14.80 11.33
CA PRO A 29 1.69 -15.81 11.64
C PRO A 29 0.91 -16.23 10.40
N ARG A 30 0.81 -17.55 10.17
CA ARG A 30 -0.01 -18.08 9.08
C ARG A 30 -1.50 -17.93 9.40
N ILE A 31 -2.19 -17.10 8.61
CA ILE A 31 -3.64 -16.88 8.74
C ILE A 31 -4.37 -17.91 7.86
N PRO A 32 -5.30 -18.72 8.40
CA PRO A 32 -6.07 -19.68 7.62
C PRO A 32 -6.86 -19.00 6.49
N TYR A 33 -6.87 -19.60 5.29
CA TYR A 33 -7.56 -19.03 4.13
C TYR A 33 -9.08 -18.92 4.33
N LEU A 34 -9.65 -19.76 5.21
CA LEU A 34 -11.06 -19.69 5.61
C LEU A 34 -11.49 -18.29 6.09
N THR A 35 -10.57 -17.51 6.67
CA THR A 35 -10.84 -16.11 7.05
C THR A 35 -11.25 -15.25 5.85
N HIS A 36 -10.64 -15.47 4.68
CA HIS A 36 -11.03 -14.83 3.42
C HIS A 36 -12.45 -15.21 3.03
N LEU A 37 -12.71 -16.51 2.98
CA LEU A 37 -13.97 -17.05 2.45
C LEU A 37 -15.15 -16.55 3.30
N LEU A 38 -14.98 -16.53 4.62
CA LEU A 38 -15.96 -15.98 5.55
C LEU A 38 -16.19 -14.48 5.35
N GLU A 39 -15.13 -13.68 5.18
CA GLU A 39 -15.26 -12.25 4.92
C GLU A 39 -15.93 -11.98 3.56
N THR A 40 -15.47 -12.64 2.51
CA THR A 40 -16.02 -12.53 1.14
C THR A 40 -17.50 -12.91 1.12
N SER A 41 -17.87 -14.03 1.76
CA SER A 41 -19.28 -14.44 1.89
C SER A 41 -20.11 -13.43 2.66
N SER A 42 -19.64 -12.94 3.80
CA SER A 42 -20.34 -11.95 4.60
C SER A 42 -20.55 -10.62 3.85
N LEU A 43 -19.54 -10.18 3.10
CA LEU A 43 -19.60 -8.95 2.29
C LEU A 43 -20.59 -9.13 1.13
N ALA A 44 -20.48 -10.22 0.36
CA ALA A 44 -21.35 -10.50 -0.77
C ALA A 44 -22.82 -10.63 -0.34
N TRP A 45 -23.08 -11.34 0.77
CA TRP A 45 -24.42 -11.48 1.31
C TRP A 45 -25.03 -10.13 1.68
N SER A 46 -24.29 -9.30 2.42
CA SER A 46 -24.76 -7.99 2.86
C SER A 46 -25.02 -7.04 1.70
N ALA A 47 -24.15 -7.06 0.68
CA ALA A 47 -24.32 -6.28 -0.54
C ALA A 47 -25.52 -6.75 -1.36
N ALA A 48 -25.71 -8.05 -1.54
CA ALA A 48 -26.83 -8.58 -2.30
C ALA A 48 -28.19 -8.30 -1.63
N ALA A 49 -28.26 -8.40 -0.30
CA ALA A 49 -29.47 -8.09 0.47
C ALA A 49 -29.75 -6.59 0.63
N GLY A 50 -28.73 -5.74 0.40
CA GLY A 50 -28.74 -4.33 0.78
C GLY A 50 -29.48 -3.39 -0.17
N TRP A 51 -29.96 -3.86 -1.32
CA TRP A 51 -30.62 -3.02 -2.33
C TRP A 51 -32.01 -2.54 -1.87
N SER A 52 -32.31 -1.25 -2.10
CA SER A 52 -33.60 -0.63 -1.74
C SER A 52 -34.80 -1.27 -2.44
N ALA A 53 -34.61 -1.74 -3.67
CA ALA A 53 -35.54 -2.61 -4.38
C ALA A 53 -34.87 -3.99 -4.51
N PRO A 54 -35.48 -5.08 -3.99
CA PRO A 54 -34.87 -6.40 -4.05
C PRO A 54 -34.59 -6.81 -5.50
N GLN A 55 -33.31 -6.96 -5.85
CA GLN A 55 -32.90 -7.50 -7.15
C GLN A 55 -33.02 -9.01 -7.22
N TRP A 56 -32.93 -9.65 -6.05
CA TRP A 56 -32.87 -11.09 -5.87
C TRP A 56 -33.87 -11.51 -4.79
N SER A 57 -34.44 -12.69 -4.96
CA SER A 57 -35.14 -13.38 -3.88
C SER A 57 -34.20 -13.74 -2.74
N ALA A 58 -34.74 -14.04 -1.56
CA ALA A 58 -33.92 -14.45 -0.41
C ALA A 58 -33.07 -15.70 -0.71
N ALA A 59 -33.58 -16.63 -1.52
CA ALA A 59 -32.83 -17.81 -1.96
C ALA A 59 -31.66 -17.45 -2.87
N GLU A 60 -31.88 -16.57 -3.87
CA GLU A 60 -30.83 -16.10 -4.76
C GLU A 60 -29.75 -15.29 -4.04
N VAL A 61 -30.12 -14.49 -3.03
CA VAL A 61 -29.16 -13.80 -2.15
C VAL A 61 -28.28 -14.80 -1.40
N GLU A 62 -28.86 -15.90 -0.91
CA GLU A 62 -28.10 -16.96 -0.24
C GLU A 62 -27.18 -17.71 -1.22
N GLU A 63 -27.63 -17.98 -2.45
CA GLU A 63 -26.79 -18.56 -3.51
C GLU A 63 -25.57 -17.68 -3.84
N ILE A 64 -25.72 -16.34 -3.85
CA ILE A 64 -24.60 -15.40 -4.01
C ILE A 64 -23.59 -15.54 -2.85
N ALA A 65 -24.09 -15.66 -1.62
CA ALA A 65 -23.25 -15.84 -0.44
C ALA A 65 -22.53 -17.20 -0.43
N VAL A 66 -23.19 -18.25 -0.92
CA VAL A 66 -22.60 -19.57 -1.14
C VAL A 66 -21.52 -19.51 -2.23
N ALA A 67 -21.81 -18.89 -3.37
CA ALA A 67 -20.82 -18.73 -4.44
C ALA A 67 -19.57 -17.96 -3.97
N ALA A 68 -19.75 -16.98 -3.09
CA ALA A 68 -18.65 -16.27 -2.44
C ALA A 68 -17.78 -17.16 -1.51
N LEU A 69 -18.35 -18.17 -0.83
CA LEU A 69 -17.56 -19.15 -0.08
C LEU A 69 -16.72 -20.05 -1.01
N LEU A 70 -17.19 -20.27 -2.23
CA LEU A 70 -16.65 -21.25 -3.17
C LEU A 70 -15.81 -20.63 -4.29
N HIS A 71 -15.71 -19.30 -4.36
CA HIS A 71 -15.21 -18.58 -5.54
C HIS A 71 -13.80 -18.98 -5.99
N ASP A 72 -12.92 -19.35 -5.04
CA ASP A 72 -11.53 -19.74 -5.33
C ASP A 72 -11.34 -21.25 -5.51
N VAL A 73 -12.37 -22.07 -5.33
CA VAL A 73 -12.20 -23.53 -5.32
C VAL A 73 -11.71 -24.04 -6.67
N LEU A 74 -12.28 -23.55 -7.76
CA LEU A 74 -11.84 -23.95 -9.11
C LEU A 74 -10.45 -23.39 -9.47
N GLU A 75 -10.03 -22.31 -8.81
CA GLU A 75 -8.79 -21.58 -9.09
C GLU A 75 -7.58 -22.10 -8.29
N ASP A 76 -7.79 -22.44 -7.02
CA ASP A 76 -6.73 -22.78 -6.09
C ASP A 76 -6.74 -24.25 -5.63
N ILE A 77 -7.85 -24.97 -5.79
CA ILE A 77 -7.98 -26.37 -5.38
C ILE A 77 -7.89 -27.28 -6.60
N ASP A 78 -8.96 -27.30 -7.40
CA ASP A 78 -9.06 -28.16 -8.57
C ASP A 78 -10.19 -27.66 -9.48
N SER A 79 -9.83 -27.33 -10.72
CA SER A 79 -10.77 -26.93 -11.78
C SER A 79 -11.81 -28.02 -12.13
N GLY A 80 -11.58 -29.28 -11.76
CA GLY A 80 -12.49 -30.40 -11.97
C GLY A 80 -13.64 -30.53 -10.96
N LEU A 81 -13.74 -29.64 -9.97
CA LEU A 81 -14.80 -29.64 -8.96
C LEU A 81 -16.09 -28.92 -9.43
N ASP A 82 -16.17 -28.52 -10.69
CA ASP A 82 -17.32 -27.84 -11.27
C ASP A 82 -18.61 -28.66 -11.14
N ARG A 83 -18.56 -29.95 -11.45
CA ARG A 83 -19.69 -30.87 -11.31
C ARG A 83 -20.12 -31.08 -9.87
N ASP A 84 -19.17 -31.10 -8.94
CA ASP A 84 -19.47 -31.22 -7.52
C ASP A 84 -20.23 -29.97 -7.04
N ILE A 85 -19.78 -28.77 -7.45
CA ILE A 85 -20.45 -27.51 -7.11
C ILE A 85 -21.88 -27.48 -7.68
N GLU A 86 -22.07 -27.87 -8.95
CA GLU A 86 -23.41 -27.91 -9.55
C GLU A 86 -24.34 -28.91 -8.85
N GLN A 87 -23.84 -30.10 -8.51
CA GLN A 87 -24.65 -31.14 -7.87
C GLN A 87 -25.03 -30.79 -6.44
N LEU A 88 -24.13 -30.16 -5.68
CA LEU A 88 -24.34 -29.83 -4.27
C LEU A 88 -25.09 -28.50 -4.10
N PHE A 89 -24.77 -27.49 -4.90
CA PHE A 89 -25.21 -26.10 -4.67
C PHE A 89 -25.97 -25.50 -5.86
N GLY A 90 -26.11 -26.24 -6.95
CA GLY A 90 -26.92 -25.87 -8.09
C GLY A 90 -26.18 -25.07 -9.18
N PRO A 91 -26.80 -24.96 -10.37
CA PRO A 91 -26.17 -24.39 -11.56
C PRO A 91 -25.90 -22.89 -11.46
N ARG A 92 -26.70 -22.15 -10.69
CA ARG A 92 -26.49 -20.70 -10.51
C ARG A 92 -25.24 -20.40 -9.68
N VAL A 93 -25.02 -21.15 -8.61
CA VAL A 93 -23.80 -21.06 -7.80
C VAL A 93 -22.59 -21.38 -8.67
N LEU A 94 -22.63 -22.49 -9.43
CA LEU A 94 -21.53 -22.82 -10.34
C LEU A 94 -21.24 -21.70 -11.34
N ALA A 95 -22.29 -21.14 -11.98
CA ALA A 95 -22.13 -20.07 -12.95
C ALA A 95 -21.42 -18.85 -12.34
N ILE A 96 -21.77 -18.45 -11.12
CA ILE A 96 -21.10 -17.34 -10.43
C ILE A 96 -19.64 -17.67 -10.12
N VAL A 97 -19.35 -18.88 -9.60
CA VAL A 97 -17.98 -19.32 -9.29
C VAL A 97 -17.10 -19.33 -10.55
N GLN A 98 -17.61 -19.83 -11.67
CA GLN A 98 -16.90 -19.84 -12.96
C GLN A 98 -16.59 -18.42 -13.45
N HIS A 99 -17.51 -17.46 -13.27
CA HIS A 99 -17.25 -16.07 -13.60
C HIS A 99 -16.11 -15.49 -12.75
N CYS A 100 -16.06 -15.84 -11.47
CA CYS A 100 -15.06 -15.32 -10.53
C CYS A 100 -13.67 -15.96 -10.68
N THR A 101 -13.57 -17.12 -11.34
CA THR A 101 -12.30 -17.84 -11.56
C THR A 101 -11.38 -17.09 -12.54
N ASP A 102 -10.13 -16.86 -12.17
CA ASP A 102 -9.09 -16.19 -12.98
C ASP A 102 -8.15 -17.17 -13.68
N GLY A 103 -8.31 -17.25 -15.01
CA GLY A 103 -7.49 -18.09 -15.89
C GLY A 103 -8.23 -19.34 -16.36
N ALA A 104 -7.74 -19.94 -17.45
CA ALA A 104 -8.26 -21.21 -17.94
C ALA A 104 -7.67 -22.40 -17.14
N PRO A 105 -8.40 -23.52 -17.02
CA PRO A 105 -7.85 -24.75 -16.45
C PRO A 105 -6.49 -25.12 -17.07
N GLY A 106 -5.48 -25.34 -16.22
CA GLY A 106 -4.13 -25.69 -16.66
C GLY A 106 -3.27 -24.52 -17.16
N GLN A 107 -3.79 -23.29 -17.20
CA GLN A 107 -2.99 -22.11 -17.52
C GLN A 107 -2.08 -21.76 -16.32
N PRO A 108 -0.76 -21.58 -16.51
CA PRO A 108 0.12 -21.21 -15.40
C PRO A 108 -0.24 -19.81 -14.89
N ARG A 109 -0.26 -19.63 -13.56
CA ARG A 109 -0.51 -18.34 -12.89
C ARG A 109 0.81 -17.74 -12.40
N ASN A 110 1.68 -17.37 -13.35
CA ASN A 110 3.01 -16.78 -13.09
C ASN A 110 3.04 -15.30 -13.57
N PRO A 111 4.17 -14.58 -13.39
CA PRO A 111 4.29 -13.20 -13.88
C PRO A 111 4.11 -13.04 -15.40
N GLU A 112 4.56 -14.01 -16.20
CA GLU A 112 4.48 -13.96 -17.68
C GLU A 112 3.04 -13.99 -18.19
N THR A 113 2.15 -14.73 -17.51
CA THR A 113 0.72 -14.82 -17.90
C THR A 113 -0.16 -13.80 -17.19
N TRP A 114 0.38 -13.03 -16.24
CA TRP A 114 -0.41 -12.18 -15.35
C TRP A 114 -1.26 -11.17 -16.14
N GLU A 115 -0.64 -10.41 -17.03
CA GLU A 115 -1.32 -9.34 -17.77
C GLU A 115 -2.46 -9.88 -18.64
N LEU A 116 -2.19 -10.97 -19.38
CA LEU A 116 -3.18 -11.61 -20.24
C LEU A 116 -4.39 -12.10 -19.42
N ARG A 117 -4.13 -12.82 -18.32
CA ARG A 117 -5.20 -13.34 -17.47
C ARG A 117 -6.04 -12.22 -16.85
N LYS A 118 -5.40 -11.17 -16.32
CA LYS A 118 -6.11 -10.03 -15.73
C LYS A 118 -6.89 -9.24 -16.77
N ARG A 119 -6.34 -9.03 -17.98
CA ARG A 119 -7.08 -8.38 -19.08
C ARG A 119 -8.31 -9.18 -19.48
N ASP A 120 -8.18 -10.49 -19.64
CA ASP A 120 -9.29 -11.36 -20.04
C ASP A 120 -10.35 -11.44 -18.92
N TYR A 121 -9.93 -11.49 -17.65
CA TYR A 121 -10.80 -11.37 -16.48
C TYR A 121 -11.60 -10.06 -16.49
N LEU A 122 -10.92 -8.91 -16.68
CA LEU A 122 -11.59 -7.60 -16.75
C LEU A 122 -12.59 -7.54 -17.91
N GLY A 123 -12.24 -8.10 -19.08
CA GLY A 123 -13.14 -8.19 -20.23
C GLY A 123 -14.42 -8.97 -19.89
N ARG A 124 -14.30 -10.11 -19.22
CA ARG A 124 -15.45 -10.90 -18.75
C ARG A 124 -16.27 -10.17 -17.70
N MET A 125 -15.64 -9.55 -16.70
CA MET A 125 -16.34 -8.84 -15.63
C MET A 125 -17.18 -7.67 -16.13
N ARG A 126 -16.72 -6.94 -17.16
CA ARG A 126 -17.55 -5.88 -17.76
C ARG A 126 -18.90 -6.38 -18.31
N GLN A 127 -18.97 -7.64 -18.72
CA GLN A 127 -20.16 -8.28 -19.26
C GLN A 127 -20.87 -9.21 -18.26
N ALA A 128 -20.33 -9.36 -17.06
CA ALA A 128 -20.87 -10.27 -16.06
C ALA A 128 -22.19 -9.77 -15.49
N ASP A 129 -23.01 -10.72 -15.03
CA ASP A 129 -24.20 -10.42 -14.26
C ASP A 129 -23.87 -9.75 -12.91
N ASP A 130 -24.84 -9.05 -12.35
CA ASP A 130 -24.64 -8.30 -11.10
C ASP A 130 -24.31 -9.21 -9.91
N ALA A 131 -24.74 -10.48 -9.93
CA ALA A 131 -24.45 -11.44 -8.87
C ALA A 131 -22.97 -11.82 -8.83
N ALA A 132 -22.37 -12.12 -9.99
CA ALA A 132 -20.95 -12.36 -10.14
C ALA A 132 -20.11 -11.11 -9.83
N LEU A 133 -20.60 -9.92 -10.21
CA LEU A 133 -19.94 -8.68 -9.81
C LEU A 133 -19.96 -8.47 -8.30
N VAL A 134 -21.03 -8.82 -7.59
CA VAL A 134 -21.10 -8.71 -6.12
C VAL A 134 -20.09 -9.66 -5.46
N VAL A 135 -19.95 -10.89 -5.95
CA VAL A 135 -18.92 -11.83 -5.45
C VAL A 135 -17.50 -11.31 -5.74
N SER A 136 -17.24 -10.89 -6.98
CA SER A 136 -15.96 -10.31 -7.37
C SER A 136 -15.61 -9.07 -6.53
N TRP A 137 -16.58 -8.18 -6.29
CA TRP A 137 -16.39 -7.02 -5.41
C TRP A 137 -16.03 -7.43 -3.99
N ALA A 138 -16.74 -8.41 -3.41
CA ALA A 138 -16.49 -8.86 -2.05
C ALA A 138 -15.09 -9.48 -1.88
N ASP A 139 -14.70 -10.33 -2.83
CA ASP A 139 -13.36 -10.92 -2.91
C ASP A 139 -12.30 -9.80 -2.95
N LYS A 140 -12.44 -8.87 -3.89
CA LYS A 140 -11.46 -7.80 -4.10
C LYS A 140 -11.41 -6.84 -2.92
N VAL A 141 -12.52 -6.58 -2.24
CA VAL A 141 -12.52 -5.79 -0.99
C VAL A 141 -11.80 -6.52 0.14
N SER A 142 -12.06 -7.81 0.36
CA SER A 142 -11.36 -8.60 1.38
C SER A 142 -9.85 -8.65 1.12
N ASN A 143 -9.45 -8.91 -0.12
CA ASN A 143 -8.04 -8.92 -0.52
C ASN A 143 -7.39 -7.52 -0.40
N ALA A 144 -8.09 -6.47 -0.81
CA ALA A 144 -7.60 -5.11 -0.69
C ALA A 144 -7.41 -4.66 0.77
N ARG A 145 -8.30 -5.05 1.68
CA ARG A 145 -8.15 -4.78 3.12
C ARG A 145 -6.89 -5.42 3.70
N ALA A 146 -6.63 -6.68 3.34
CA ALA A 146 -5.43 -7.39 3.78
C ALA A 146 -4.15 -6.68 3.27
N ILE A 147 -4.12 -6.34 1.98
CA ILE A 147 -2.99 -5.61 1.38
C ILE A 147 -2.77 -4.27 2.07
N VAL A 148 -3.82 -3.47 2.29
CA VAL A 148 -3.72 -2.18 2.98
C VAL A 148 -3.17 -2.37 4.40
N ALA A 149 -3.67 -3.36 5.15
CA ALA A 149 -3.18 -3.63 6.51
C ALA A 149 -1.69 -3.99 6.53
N ASP A 150 -1.21 -4.77 5.56
CA ASP A 150 0.21 -5.10 5.42
C ASP A 150 1.05 -3.87 5.04
N LEU A 151 0.58 -3.06 4.10
CA LEU A 151 1.27 -1.84 3.69
C LEU A 151 1.34 -0.81 4.82
N GLU A 152 0.29 -0.67 5.61
CA GLU A 152 0.24 0.20 6.81
C GLU A 152 1.16 -0.29 7.93
N ALA A 153 1.35 -1.62 8.03
CA ALA A 153 2.37 -2.21 8.89
C ALA A 153 3.80 -2.05 8.34
N GLY A 154 3.98 -1.42 7.17
CA GLY A 154 5.29 -1.19 6.55
C GLY A 154 5.86 -2.41 5.83
N ARG A 155 5.06 -3.45 5.57
CA ARG A 155 5.50 -4.65 4.87
C ARG A 155 5.47 -4.45 3.36
N ASP A 156 6.44 -5.05 2.65
CA ASP A 156 6.47 -5.11 1.19
C ASP A 156 5.59 -6.25 0.66
N VAL A 157 4.31 -6.26 1.03
CA VAL A 157 3.36 -7.31 0.64
C VAL A 157 3.28 -7.50 -0.88
N MET A 158 3.60 -6.45 -1.66
CA MET A 158 3.59 -6.48 -3.11
C MET A 158 4.58 -7.51 -3.68
N SER A 159 5.71 -7.72 -3.01
CA SER A 159 6.70 -8.75 -3.38
C SER A 159 6.18 -10.19 -3.33
N LEU A 160 5.07 -10.45 -2.63
CA LEU A 160 4.46 -11.77 -2.51
C LEU A 160 3.51 -12.13 -3.68
N PHE A 161 3.23 -11.17 -4.56
CA PHE A 161 2.32 -11.34 -5.68
C PHE A 161 3.06 -11.51 -7.02
N ASN A 162 2.40 -12.17 -7.97
CA ASN A 162 2.96 -12.40 -9.31
C ASN A 162 2.81 -11.20 -10.26
N ALA A 163 2.23 -10.09 -9.80
CA ALA A 163 2.12 -8.90 -10.64
C ALA A 163 3.52 -8.35 -10.95
N PRO A 164 3.79 -7.82 -12.15
CA PRO A 164 5.12 -7.32 -12.49
C PRO A 164 5.60 -6.19 -11.57
N THR A 165 4.70 -5.29 -11.17
CA THR A 165 4.98 -4.20 -10.23
C THR A 165 3.78 -3.93 -9.32
N ALA A 166 4.00 -3.18 -8.24
CA ALA A 166 2.92 -2.68 -7.39
C ALA A 166 1.86 -1.88 -8.17
N ASP A 167 2.27 -1.08 -9.16
CA ASP A 167 1.37 -0.29 -10.00
C ASP A 167 0.45 -1.17 -10.86
N HIS A 168 0.91 -2.34 -11.32
CA HIS A 168 0.05 -3.29 -12.03
C HIS A 168 -1.08 -3.79 -11.12
N THR A 169 -0.75 -4.14 -9.87
CA THR A 169 -1.75 -4.51 -8.86
C THR A 169 -2.73 -3.36 -8.61
N VAL A 170 -2.23 -2.16 -8.30
CA VAL A 170 -3.06 -0.98 -8.03
C VAL A 170 -3.96 -0.65 -9.22
N GLY A 171 -3.42 -0.67 -10.44
CA GLY A 171 -4.19 -0.43 -11.67
C GLY A 171 -5.30 -1.45 -11.89
N PHE A 172 -5.03 -2.74 -11.69
CA PHE A 172 -6.05 -3.79 -11.78
C PHE A 172 -7.19 -3.58 -10.78
N TYR A 173 -6.85 -3.31 -9.50
CA TYR A 173 -7.86 -3.02 -8.48
C TYR A 173 -8.62 -1.72 -8.78
N ARG A 174 -7.97 -0.68 -9.32
CA ARG A 174 -8.60 0.58 -9.72
C ARG A 174 -9.64 0.35 -10.82
N THR A 175 -9.28 -0.37 -11.89
CA THR A 175 -10.23 -0.66 -12.98
C THR A 175 -11.45 -1.43 -12.51
N LEU A 176 -11.29 -2.40 -11.60
CA LEU A 176 -12.44 -3.07 -10.98
C LEU A 176 -13.24 -2.14 -10.07
N GLY A 177 -12.57 -1.31 -9.28
CA GLY A 177 -13.22 -0.31 -8.43
C GLY A 177 -14.09 0.66 -9.23
N GLU A 178 -13.60 1.15 -10.36
CA GLU A 178 -14.36 1.99 -11.30
C GLU A 178 -15.59 1.25 -11.85
N LEU A 179 -15.43 0.00 -12.27
CA LEU A 179 -16.54 -0.84 -12.75
C LEU A 179 -17.61 -1.03 -11.66
N PHE A 180 -17.21 -1.36 -10.43
CA PHE A 180 -18.15 -1.54 -9.31
C PHE A 180 -18.82 -0.23 -8.91
N HIS A 181 -18.09 0.89 -8.96
CA HIS A 181 -18.64 2.21 -8.68
C HIS A 181 -19.75 2.58 -9.66
N GLU A 182 -19.54 2.29 -10.95
CA GLU A 182 -20.55 2.49 -12.00
C GLU A 182 -21.74 1.53 -11.83
N ARG A 183 -21.48 0.23 -11.74
CA ARG A 183 -22.53 -0.81 -11.74
C ARG A 183 -23.36 -0.84 -10.47
N PHE A 184 -22.79 -0.45 -9.34
CA PHE A 184 -23.50 -0.38 -8.05
C PHE A 184 -23.96 1.03 -7.68
N ALA A 185 -24.02 1.93 -8.66
CA ALA A 185 -24.59 3.26 -8.49
C ALA A 185 -26.03 3.13 -7.95
N GLY A 186 -26.29 3.80 -6.83
CA GLY A 186 -27.61 3.76 -6.18
C GLY A 186 -27.79 2.68 -5.12
N HIS A 187 -26.80 1.80 -4.88
CA HIS A 187 -26.84 0.94 -3.70
C HIS A 187 -26.82 1.81 -2.42
N PRO A 188 -27.78 1.66 -1.49
CA PRO A 188 -27.99 2.61 -0.39
C PRO A 188 -26.83 2.67 0.62
N GLN A 189 -26.02 1.60 0.69
CA GLN A 189 -24.81 1.57 1.53
C GLN A 189 -23.55 2.10 0.82
N GLY A 190 -23.65 2.57 -0.43
CA GLY A 190 -22.51 3.16 -1.16
C GLY A 190 -21.37 2.18 -1.47
N ILE A 191 -21.65 0.88 -1.58
CA ILE A 191 -20.64 -0.18 -1.69
C ILE A 191 -19.69 -0.02 -2.90
N GLY A 192 -20.17 0.60 -3.98
CA GLY A 192 -19.38 0.81 -5.20
C GLY A 192 -18.12 1.67 -4.97
N ALA A 193 -18.11 2.55 -3.96
CA ALA A 193 -16.94 3.39 -3.65
C ALA A 193 -15.92 2.71 -2.72
N VAL A 194 -16.27 1.60 -2.08
CA VAL A 194 -15.44 0.97 -1.02
C VAL A 194 -14.09 0.52 -1.56
N LEU A 195 -14.06 -0.11 -2.74
CA LEU A 195 -12.81 -0.60 -3.31
C LEU A 195 -11.90 0.55 -3.75
N LEU A 196 -12.46 1.62 -4.31
CA LEU A 196 -11.68 2.81 -4.70
C LEU A 196 -11.01 3.47 -3.48
N GLY A 197 -11.72 3.60 -2.36
CA GLY A 197 -11.13 4.11 -1.12
C GLY A 197 -9.98 3.25 -0.59
N LEU A 198 -10.04 1.92 -0.77
CA LEU A 198 -8.92 1.03 -0.44
C LEU A 198 -7.75 1.16 -1.41
N VAL A 199 -8.02 1.34 -2.71
CA VAL A 199 -7.01 1.61 -3.74
C VAL A 199 -6.27 2.92 -3.48
N ASP A 200 -6.98 3.95 -3.03
CA ASP A 200 -6.37 5.22 -2.64
C ASP A 200 -5.45 5.04 -1.43
N ARG A 201 -5.88 4.27 -0.42
CA ARG A 201 -5.02 3.90 0.73
C ARG A 201 -3.79 3.11 0.29
N MET A 202 -3.93 2.11 -0.58
CA MET A 202 -2.77 1.39 -1.14
C MET A 202 -1.78 2.35 -1.80
N THR A 203 -2.28 3.27 -2.62
CA THR A 203 -1.46 4.25 -3.36
C THR A 203 -0.71 5.15 -2.38
N ILE A 204 -1.38 5.64 -1.34
CA ILE A 204 -0.76 6.46 -0.29
C ILE A 204 0.34 5.67 0.43
N CYS A 205 0.06 4.44 0.87
CA CYS A 205 1.05 3.64 1.60
C CYS A 205 2.27 3.31 0.73
N LEU A 206 2.07 2.91 -0.53
CA LEU A 206 3.17 2.59 -1.45
C LEU A 206 4.05 3.81 -1.72
N ARG A 207 3.44 4.98 -1.99
CA ARG A 207 4.20 6.23 -2.16
C ARG A 207 4.96 6.59 -0.89
N THR A 208 4.34 6.41 0.27
CA THR A 208 4.97 6.66 1.58
C THR A 208 6.16 5.72 1.83
N GLN A 209 6.04 4.44 1.47
CA GLN A 209 7.14 3.48 1.57
C GLN A 209 8.29 3.82 0.60
N GLN A 210 7.96 4.18 -0.65
CA GLN A 210 8.95 4.60 -1.64
C GLN A 210 9.69 5.87 -1.19
N ALA A 211 8.95 6.86 -0.68
CA ALA A 211 9.50 8.06 -0.07
C ALA A 211 10.45 7.71 1.09
N TRP A 212 10.02 6.84 2.00
CA TRP A 212 10.82 6.38 3.13
C TRP A 212 12.13 5.70 2.70
N ALA A 213 12.09 4.88 1.64
CA ALA A 213 13.28 4.28 1.06
C ALA A 213 14.22 5.33 0.41
N GLY A 214 13.67 6.42 -0.11
CA GLY A 214 14.43 7.60 -0.56
C GLY A 214 15.24 8.22 0.58
N TYR A 215 14.63 8.42 1.75
CA TYR A 215 15.33 8.94 2.92
C TYR A 215 16.53 8.04 3.32
N ALA A 216 16.36 6.72 3.28
CA ALA A 216 17.44 5.79 3.61
C ALA A 216 18.61 5.77 2.60
N ARG A 217 18.46 6.43 1.44
CA ARG A 217 19.45 6.50 0.36
C ARG A 217 19.80 7.95 0.00
N THR A 218 19.80 8.82 0.98
CA THR A 218 20.16 10.23 0.81
C THR A 218 21.56 10.50 1.38
N THR A 219 22.36 11.27 0.66
CA THR A 219 23.52 11.98 1.19
C THR A 219 23.12 13.42 1.48
N LEU A 220 23.42 13.87 2.70
CA LEU A 220 23.11 15.20 3.20
C LEU A 220 24.40 16.03 3.21
N MET A 221 24.46 17.07 2.39
CA MET A 221 25.62 17.95 2.22
C MET A 221 25.42 19.21 3.05
N VAL A 222 25.97 19.20 4.26
CA VAL A 222 25.88 20.29 5.23
C VAL A 222 26.97 21.32 4.93
N GLY A 223 26.56 22.54 4.58
CA GLY A 223 27.48 23.64 4.33
C GLY A 223 28.01 24.29 5.61
N SER A 224 28.65 25.45 5.41
CA SER A 224 29.29 26.22 6.48
C SER A 224 28.35 26.46 7.68
N PRO A 225 28.84 26.32 8.93
CA PRO A 225 30.26 26.16 9.31
C PRO A 225 30.78 24.71 9.35
N PHE A 226 29.97 23.72 8.98
CA PHE A 226 30.34 22.30 9.14
C PHE A 226 31.13 21.76 7.95
N ASP A 227 30.69 22.08 6.72
CA ASP A 227 31.36 21.69 5.47
C ASP A 227 31.62 20.17 5.37
N VAL A 228 30.57 19.37 5.58
CA VAL A 228 30.60 17.91 5.58
C VAL A 228 29.45 17.31 4.78
N SER A 229 29.67 16.11 4.22
CA SER A 229 28.62 15.25 3.68
C SER A 229 28.35 14.09 4.63
N VAL A 230 27.08 13.81 4.91
CA VAL A 230 26.61 12.71 5.73
C VAL A 230 25.84 11.73 4.86
N THR A 231 26.40 10.55 4.63
CA THR A 231 25.76 9.50 3.82
C THR A 231 25.15 8.45 4.74
N ALA A 232 23.87 8.15 4.56
CA ALA A 232 23.18 7.12 5.35
C ALA A 232 23.79 5.72 5.10
N ASP A 233 23.96 4.93 6.15
CA ASP A 233 24.46 3.55 6.09
C ASP A 233 23.42 2.56 6.64
N GLY A 234 22.86 1.73 5.76
CA GLY A 234 21.84 0.75 6.11
C GLY A 234 22.34 -0.41 6.98
N SER A 235 23.65 -0.62 7.13
CA SER A 235 24.22 -1.64 8.01
C SER A 235 24.18 -1.24 9.50
N GLY A 236 23.97 0.04 9.79
CA GLY A 236 24.07 0.59 11.14
C GLY A 236 25.47 1.05 11.54
N GLU A 237 26.48 0.92 10.67
CA GLU A 237 27.85 1.36 10.96
C GLU A 237 27.96 2.89 10.98
N VAL A 238 28.66 3.42 11.99
CA VAL A 238 28.95 4.85 12.14
C VAL A 238 30.42 5.11 11.87
N THR A 239 30.72 5.92 10.85
CA THR A 239 32.08 6.28 10.44
C THR A 239 32.23 7.81 10.38
N GLY A 240 33.24 8.34 11.07
CA GLY A 240 33.49 9.79 11.20
C GLY A 240 32.98 10.37 12.52
N GLU A 241 33.12 11.68 12.70
CA GLU A 241 32.80 12.38 13.95
C GLU A 241 31.51 13.22 13.82
N PHE A 242 30.64 13.15 14.83
CA PHE A 242 29.49 14.03 14.95
C PHE A 242 29.95 15.39 15.51
N PRO A 243 29.73 16.52 14.81
CA PRO A 243 30.39 17.79 15.14
C PRO A 243 29.71 18.62 16.25
N LEU A 244 28.64 18.11 16.88
CA LEU A 244 27.79 18.87 17.81
C LEU A 244 27.64 18.17 19.16
N GLU A 245 27.35 18.94 20.22
CA GLU A 245 27.10 18.39 21.56
C GLU A 245 25.67 17.85 21.74
N ARG A 246 24.74 18.30 20.89
CA ARG A 246 23.31 17.96 20.92
C ARG A 246 22.87 17.47 19.55
N PRO A 247 21.79 16.65 19.47
CA PRO A 247 21.24 16.22 18.20
C PRO A 247 20.90 17.41 17.29
N ALA A 248 21.21 17.26 16.00
CA ALA A 248 20.79 18.17 14.95
C ALA A 248 19.59 17.58 14.19
N PHE A 249 18.82 18.43 13.54
CA PHE A 249 17.64 18.02 12.78
C PHE A 249 17.70 18.57 11.36
N ILE A 250 17.52 17.71 10.36
CA ILE A 250 17.64 18.11 8.96
C ILE A 250 16.27 18.02 8.29
N LEU A 251 15.85 19.15 7.72
CA LEU A 251 14.61 19.29 6.96
C LEU A 251 14.97 19.53 5.50
N THR A 252 14.71 18.56 4.64
CA THR A 252 14.88 18.67 3.18
C THR A 252 13.56 19.13 2.59
N ALA A 253 13.48 20.24 1.85
CA ALA A 253 12.20 20.84 1.47
C ALA A 253 11.31 20.04 0.50
N HIS A 254 11.75 18.85 0.09
CA HIS A 254 10.99 17.97 -0.77
C HIS A 254 9.85 17.30 -0.02
N ASN A 255 8.63 17.52 -0.52
CA ASN A 255 7.51 16.65 -0.20
C ASN A 255 7.47 15.54 -1.26
N PRO A 256 7.82 14.29 -0.93
CA PRO A 256 7.83 13.18 -1.89
C PRO A 256 6.45 12.78 -2.41
N LEU A 257 5.38 13.40 -1.89
CA LEU A 257 4.02 13.26 -2.40
C LEU A 257 3.62 14.37 -3.38
N SER A 258 4.44 15.42 -3.56
CA SER A 258 4.22 16.43 -4.60
C SER A 258 4.71 15.91 -5.95
N GLY A 259 3.85 15.92 -6.97
CA GLY A 259 4.20 15.46 -8.32
C GLY A 259 5.28 16.34 -8.97
N GLU A 260 5.89 15.84 -10.04
CA GLU A 260 7.02 16.46 -10.78
C GLU A 260 6.77 17.91 -11.27
N GLU A 261 5.53 18.41 -11.27
CA GLU A 261 5.16 19.75 -11.76
C GLU A 261 5.50 20.94 -10.81
N LEU A 262 6.20 20.72 -9.69
CA LEU A 262 6.28 21.69 -8.58
C LEU A 262 7.68 22.22 -8.22
N SER A 263 8.65 22.29 -9.15
CA SER A 263 9.98 22.84 -8.83
C SER A 263 9.93 24.26 -8.23
N GLY A 264 9.07 25.14 -8.74
CA GLY A 264 8.88 26.48 -8.17
C GLY A 264 8.21 26.51 -6.78
N ALA A 265 7.38 25.52 -6.45
CA ALA A 265 6.72 25.46 -5.15
C ALA A 265 7.64 24.97 -4.03
N ASN A 266 8.69 24.20 -4.35
CA ASN A 266 9.69 23.77 -3.39
C ASN A 266 10.65 24.91 -3.00
N ASP A 267 11.02 25.77 -3.96
CA ASP A 267 11.81 26.98 -3.69
C ASP A 267 11.04 27.98 -2.81
N ASP A 268 9.74 28.15 -3.06
CA ASP A 268 8.86 28.99 -2.24
C ASP A 268 8.72 28.44 -0.80
N ARG A 269 8.57 27.11 -0.65
CA ARG A 269 8.58 26.43 0.67
C ARG A 269 9.90 26.63 1.39
N ASN A 270 11.03 26.49 0.69
CA ASN A 270 12.35 26.73 1.24
C ASN A 270 12.51 28.16 1.76
N SER A 271 12.07 29.13 0.98
CA SER A 271 12.09 30.55 1.38
C SER A 271 11.20 30.80 2.60
N HIS A 272 10.02 30.17 2.65
CA HIS A 272 9.11 30.27 3.79
C HIS A 272 9.71 29.65 5.07
N LEU A 273 10.31 28.46 4.95
CA LEU A 273 10.98 27.77 6.05
C LEU A 273 12.14 28.60 6.59
N GLN A 274 13.01 29.13 5.71
CA GLN A 274 14.11 30.00 6.10
C GLN A 274 13.64 31.23 6.90
N HIS A 275 12.57 31.89 6.44
CA HIS A 275 11.97 33.03 7.13
C HIS A 275 11.44 32.63 8.51
N GLN A 276 10.75 31.49 8.61
CA GLN A 276 10.24 31.00 9.89
C GLN A 276 11.36 30.67 10.88
N LEU A 277 12.39 29.94 10.43
CA LEU A 277 13.55 29.59 11.28
C LEU A 277 14.23 30.85 11.83
N SER A 278 14.39 31.87 10.98
CA SER A 278 14.95 33.17 11.37
C SER A 278 14.06 33.89 12.38
N ALA A 279 12.74 33.89 12.18
CA ALA A 279 11.78 34.50 13.10
C ALA A 279 11.70 33.80 14.47
N MET A 280 11.95 32.49 14.49
CA MET A 280 12.00 31.68 15.72
C MET A 280 13.37 31.77 16.43
N GLY A 281 14.37 32.39 15.81
CA GLY A 281 15.73 32.49 16.36
C GLY A 281 16.47 31.15 16.42
N ILE A 282 16.10 30.19 15.57
CA ILE A 282 16.73 28.87 15.50
C ILE A 282 18.04 28.98 14.70
N SER A 283 19.13 28.40 15.20
CA SER A 283 20.38 28.30 14.46
C SER A 283 20.29 27.23 13.37
N TRP A 284 20.73 27.58 12.16
CA TRP A 284 20.69 26.67 11.02
C TRP A 284 21.89 26.85 10.08
N ALA A 285 22.23 25.77 9.39
CA ALA A 285 23.19 25.73 8.28
C ALA A 285 22.50 25.22 7.00
N PRO A 286 22.90 25.67 5.80
CA PRO A 286 22.37 25.14 4.55
C PRO A 286 22.72 23.65 4.43
N CYS A 287 21.75 22.84 4.01
CA CYS A 287 21.93 21.40 3.86
C CYS A 287 21.22 20.91 2.60
N ASP A 288 21.98 20.50 1.59
CA ASP A 288 21.43 19.95 0.36
C ASP A 288 21.29 18.42 0.49
N GLY A 289 20.15 17.84 0.10
CA GLY A 289 19.95 16.39 0.04
C GLY A 289 20.06 15.86 -1.39
N ALA A 290 20.85 14.82 -1.63
CA ALA A 290 20.94 14.18 -2.95
C ALA A 290 20.85 12.66 -2.84
N GLY A 291 20.27 12.02 -3.86
CA GLY A 291 20.16 10.57 -3.92
C GLY A 291 21.49 9.88 -4.16
N THR A 292 21.72 8.76 -3.47
CA THR A 292 22.93 7.95 -3.62
C THR A 292 22.82 6.85 -4.67
N ASP A 293 21.63 6.64 -5.25
CA ASP A 293 21.38 5.60 -6.26
C ASP A 293 21.95 6.02 -7.63
N PRO A 294 22.98 5.31 -8.17
CA PRO A 294 23.52 5.61 -9.49
C PRO A 294 22.53 5.33 -10.62
N ALA A 295 21.51 4.49 -10.41
CA ALA A 295 20.51 4.13 -11.42
C ALA A 295 19.38 5.16 -11.52
N HIS A 296 19.05 5.86 -10.42
CA HIS A 296 18.03 6.90 -10.36
C HIS A 296 18.48 8.07 -9.46
N PRO A 297 19.53 8.80 -9.85
CA PRO A 297 20.00 9.94 -9.05
C PRO A 297 18.97 11.06 -9.14
N TRP A 298 18.54 11.60 -8.00
CA TRP A 298 17.86 12.88 -7.94
C TRP A 298 18.86 13.98 -7.58
N GLY A 299 18.67 15.16 -8.18
CA GLY A 299 19.54 16.31 -7.99
C GLY A 299 19.52 16.84 -6.54
N PRO A 300 20.49 17.69 -6.18
CA PRO A 300 20.55 18.27 -4.84
C PRO A 300 19.30 19.12 -4.56
N GLU A 301 18.64 18.81 -3.44
CA GLU A 301 17.47 19.51 -2.95
C GLU A 301 17.84 20.33 -1.72
N ALA A 302 17.62 21.64 -1.80
CA ALA A 302 17.97 22.54 -0.71
C ALA A 302 17.11 22.29 0.53
N GLY A 303 17.76 22.39 1.67
CA GLY A 303 17.19 22.20 2.99
C GLY A 303 18.05 22.85 4.07
N PHE A 304 17.74 22.53 5.33
CA PHE A 304 18.34 23.17 6.50
C PHE A 304 18.72 22.14 7.54
N LEU A 305 19.94 22.21 8.05
CA LEU A 305 20.34 21.57 9.30
C LEU A 305 20.06 22.54 10.44
N LEU A 306 19.10 22.20 11.29
CA LEU A 306 18.79 22.92 12.51
C LEU A 306 19.67 22.38 13.64
N HIS A 307 20.32 23.28 14.37
CA HIS A 307 21.15 22.95 15.50
C HIS A 307 20.94 24.00 16.61
N ASP A 308 21.50 23.75 17.79
CA ASP A 308 21.54 24.67 18.93
C ASP A 308 20.19 25.32 19.32
N GLY A 309 19.54 24.76 20.33
CA GLY A 309 18.31 25.35 20.90
C GLY A 309 17.01 24.90 20.24
N VAL A 310 17.07 23.89 19.36
CA VAL A 310 15.92 23.16 18.84
C VAL A 310 15.86 21.76 19.46
N ASP A 311 14.67 21.30 19.83
CA ASP A 311 14.43 19.91 20.22
C ASP A 311 13.66 19.15 19.14
N GLU A 312 13.55 17.83 19.32
CA GLU A 312 12.91 16.97 18.34
C GLU A 312 11.43 17.30 18.12
N GLN A 313 10.68 17.63 19.18
CA GLN A 313 9.26 17.95 19.04
C GLN A 313 9.08 19.23 18.23
N GLN A 314 9.93 20.23 18.46
CA GLN A 314 9.94 21.46 17.69
C GLN A 314 10.32 21.22 16.23
N ALA A 315 11.35 20.41 15.96
CA ALA A 315 11.75 20.06 14.60
C ALA A 315 10.65 19.30 13.84
N LEU A 316 10.00 18.32 14.48
CA LEU A 316 8.87 17.58 13.90
C LEU A 316 7.67 18.49 13.63
N TRP A 317 7.37 19.42 14.55
CA TRP A 317 6.30 20.41 14.35
C TRP A 317 6.60 21.30 13.15
N ILE A 318 7.83 21.82 13.01
CA ILE A 318 8.24 22.61 11.84
C ILE A 318 8.12 21.76 10.57
N GLY A 319 8.64 20.54 10.56
CA GLY A 319 8.54 19.63 9.42
C GLY A 319 7.10 19.40 8.98
N ALA A 320 6.20 19.10 9.92
CA ALA A 320 4.78 18.92 9.67
C ALA A 320 4.11 20.16 9.05
N GLN A 321 4.43 21.37 9.55
CA GLN A 321 3.89 22.62 8.98
C GLN A 321 4.31 22.84 7.53
N HIS A 322 5.49 22.35 7.13
CA HIS A 322 6.01 22.45 5.77
C HIS A 322 5.70 21.21 4.90
N GLY A 323 4.84 20.32 5.38
CA GLY A 323 4.38 19.15 4.62
C GLY A 323 5.45 18.05 4.47
N GLN A 324 6.45 18.02 5.35
CA GLN A 324 7.43 16.94 5.40
C GLN A 324 6.79 15.65 5.91
N LEU A 325 7.06 14.54 5.22
CA LEU A 325 6.69 13.21 5.70
C LEU A 325 7.56 12.82 6.91
N ALA A 326 8.87 13.04 6.79
CA ALA A 326 9.85 12.76 7.83
C ALA A 326 10.98 13.81 7.81
N ILE A 327 11.71 13.88 8.91
CA ILE A 327 12.97 14.63 9.05
C ILE A 327 14.10 13.67 9.39
N TYR A 328 15.35 14.10 9.24
CA TYR A 328 16.46 13.41 9.88
C TYR A 328 16.73 14.02 11.26
N ARG A 329 16.96 13.16 12.24
CA ARG A 329 17.67 13.50 13.47
C ARG A 329 19.06 12.90 13.37
N TRP A 330 20.10 13.71 13.51
CA TRP A 330 21.49 13.28 13.47
C TRP A 330 22.14 13.47 14.83
N ASP A 331 22.72 12.41 15.38
CA ASP A 331 23.51 12.46 16.60
C ASP A 331 24.71 11.50 16.52
N ALA A 332 25.48 11.38 17.61
CA ALA A 332 26.65 10.52 17.68
C ALA A 332 26.35 9.01 17.57
N GLN A 333 25.08 8.59 17.70
CA GLN A 333 24.67 7.19 17.63
C GLN A 333 24.17 6.80 16.24
N GLY A 334 23.68 7.76 15.45
CA GLY A 334 23.23 7.48 14.10
C GLY A 334 22.51 8.62 13.39
N LEU A 335 22.04 8.28 12.19
CA LEU A 335 21.16 9.12 11.39
C LEU A 335 19.77 8.49 11.42
N HIS A 336 18.83 9.17 12.06
CA HIS A 336 17.49 8.66 12.32
C HIS A 336 16.49 9.35 11.39
N ILE A 337 15.72 8.57 10.63
CA ILE A 337 14.55 9.06 9.91
C ILE A 337 13.37 9.03 10.89
N VAL A 338 12.74 10.18 11.13
CA VAL A 338 11.66 10.34 12.11
C VAL A 338 10.43 10.94 11.41
N GLU A 339 9.32 10.22 11.44
CA GLU A 339 8.05 10.66 10.84
C GLU A 339 7.47 11.87 11.58
N CYS A 340 7.05 12.90 10.84
CA CYS A 340 6.58 14.16 11.42
C CYS A 340 5.23 14.03 12.16
N LEU A 341 4.33 13.21 11.61
CA LEU A 341 2.93 13.10 12.07
C LEU A 341 2.56 11.72 12.61
N GLY A 342 3.53 10.81 12.72
CA GLY A 342 3.29 9.42 13.09
C GLY A 342 4.44 8.81 13.90
N PRO A 343 4.30 7.54 14.30
CA PRO A 343 5.23 6.89 15.21
C PRO A 343 6.43 6.25 14.48
N ARG A 344 6.49 6.28 13.14
CA ARG A 344 7.50 5.54 12.37
C ARG A 344 8.88 6.17 12.56
N ARG A 345 9.87 5.32 12.85
CA ARG A 345 11.27 5.70 13.04
C ARG A 345 12.18 4.65 12.45
N THR A 346 13.28 5.08 11.83
CA THR A 346 14.32 4.18 11.33
C THR A 346 15.68 4.73 11.73
N THR A 347 16.49 3.92 12.39
CA THR A 347 17.86 4.29 12.75
C THR A 347 18.81 3.68 11.73
N LEU A 348 19.61 4.53 11.11
CA LEU A 348 20.67 4.15 10.18
C LEU A 348 22.02 4.52 10.79
N GLY A 349 23.05 3.82 10.35
CA GLY A 349 24.42 4.29 10.50
C GLY A 349 24.66 5.50 9.59
N TYR A 350 25.88 6.02 9.59
CA TYR A 350 26.25 7.07 8.66
C TYR A 350 27.76 7.08 8.40
N ARG A 351 28.14 7.73 7.30
CA ARG A 351 29.52 8.11 6.98
C ARG A 351 29.61 9.62 6.83
N VAL A 352 30.52 10.25 7.58
CA VAL A 352 30.86 11.67 7.48
C VAL A 352 32.14 11.84 6.67
N GLU A 353 32.10 12.69 5.65
CA GLU A 353 33.26 13.05 4.81
C GLU A 353 33.33 14.58 4.65
N PRO A 354 34.53 15.16 4.52
CA PRO A 354 34.66 16.59 4.19
C PRO A 354 33.97 16.91 2.87
N TRP A 355 33.17 17.97 2.83
CA TRP A 355 32.47 18.41 1.64
C TRP A 355 32.78 19.87 1.36
N GLN A 356 33.18 20.17 0.12
CA GLN A 356 33.32 21.53 -0.35
C GLN A 356 32.33 21.74 -1.49
N PRO A 357 31.43 22.73 -1.41
CA PRO A 357 30.55 23.05 -2.51
C PRO A 357 31.41 23.39 -3.74
N ALA A 358 31.07 22.82 -4.90
CA ALA A 358 31.68 23.24 -6.15
C ALA A 358 31.49 24.75 -6.28
N SER A 359 32.58 25.49 -6.54
CA SER A 359 32.53 26.93 -6.77
C SER A 359 31.49 27.24 -7.84
N ARG A 360 30.37 27.85 -7.43
CA ARG A 360 29.27 28.25 -8.33
C ARG A 360 29.72 29.34 -9.30
#